data_AF-A0A961TZ29-F1
#
_entry.id   AF-A0A961TZ29-F1
#
_cell.length_a   1.000
_cell.length_b   1.000
_cell.length_c   1.000
_cell.angle_alpha   90.00
_cell.angle_beta   90.00
_cell.angle_gamma   90.00
#
_symmetry.space_group_name_H-M   'P 1'
#
loop_
_entity.id
_entity.type
_entity.pdbx_description
1 polymer ?
#
loop_
_entity_poly.entity_id
_entity_poly.type
_entity_poly.pdbx_seq_one_letter_code
_entity_poly.pdbx_strand_id
1 'polypeptide(L)'
;MNSDEKKRATLDFGDLDNTPAPPVDTAAVKAATRAAGFRETPKAVVSESSVSSRPMRRARRKTGRTEQFATRLKAETLEAIYSYADTNEITLAETIERAVAALTEIDRKS
;
A
#
# COMPACT_ATOMS: atom_id res chain seq x y z
N MET A 1 7.44 29.96 -33.22
CA MET A 1 6.37 29.61 -32.25
C MET A 1 5.28 28.91 -33.03
N ASN A 2 5.12 27.60 -32.90
CA ASN A 2 3.90 26.90 -33.32
C ASN A 2 3.61 25.83 -32.25
N SER A 3 2.65 26.18 -31.42
CA SER A 3 2.18 25.44 -30.25
C SER A 3 1.13 24.42 -30.68
N ASP A 4 1.56 23.35 -31.34
CA ASP A 4 0.75 22.13 -31.45
C ASP A 4 1.11 21.21 -30.29
N GLU A 5 0.59 21.62 -29.13
CA GLU A 5 0.73 20.92 -27.87
C GLU A 5 -0.08 19.61 -27.93
N LYS A 6 0.63 18.50 -27.74
CA LYS A 6 0.12 17.12 -27.62
C LYS A 6 -1.05 17.09 -26.63
N LYS A 7 -2.29 17.14 -27.15
CA LYS A 7 -3.50 16.83 -26.38
C LYS A 7 -3.38 15.41 -25.85
N ARG A 8 -3.02 15.28 -24.57
CA ARG A 8 -3.07 14.01 -23.84
C ARG A 8 -4.52 13.52 -23.87
N ALA A 9 -4.71 12.20 -24.04
CA ALA A 9 -6.01 11.58 -23.94
C ALA A 9 -6.53 11.70 -22.48
N THR A 10 -7.26 12.77 -22.21
CA THR A 10 -8.06 12.91 -20.99
C THR A 10 -9.31 12.06 -21.17
N LEU A 11 -9.62 11.20 -20.19
CA LEU A 11 -10.89 10.48 -20.17
C LEU A 11 -11.98 11.50 -19.85
N ASP A 12 -12.66 11.96 -20.91
CA ASP A 12 -13.80 12.87 -20.82
C ASP A 12 -15.08 12.04 -20.83
N PHE A 13 -15.82 12.08 -19.73
CA PHE A 13 -17.11 11.39 -19.60
C PHE A 13 -18.28 12.20 -20.17
N GLY A 14 -17.99 13.33 -20.82
CA GLY A 14 -18.99 14.22 -21.40
C GLY A 14 -19.85 14.89 -20.32
N ASP A 15 -20.92 15.53 -20.79
CA ASP A 15 -21.87 16.23 -19.94
C ASP A 15 -22.88 15.23 -19.35
N LEU A 16 -22.46 14.52 -18.29
CA LEU A 16 -23.33 13.59 -17.58
C LEU A 16 -24.43 14.36 -16.84
N ASP A 17 -25.65 13.84 -16.90
CA ASP A 17 -26.76 14.35 -16.11
C ASP A 17 -26.45 14.14 -14.61
N ASN A 18 -26.10 15.24 -13.95
CA ASN A 18 -25.76 15.28 -12.52
C ASN A 18 -27.00 15.48 -11.63
N THR A 19 -28.21 15.32 -12.20
CA THR A 19 -29.44 15.43 -11.42
C THR A 19 -29.44 14.39 -10.30
N PRO A 20 -29.55 14.80 -9.02
CA PRO A 20 -29.61 13.86 -7.91
C PRO A 20 -30.80 12.91 -8.09
N ALA A 21 -30.53 11.60 -7.96
CA ALA A 21 -31.61 10.62 -8.03
C ALA A 21 -32.66 10.88 -6.93
N PRO A 22 -33.96 10.63 -7.21
CA PRO A 22 -34.99 10.78 -6.22
C PRO A 22 -34.78 9.82 -5.04
N PRO A 23 -35.27 10.16 -3.82
CA PRO A 23 -35.19 9.29 -2.67
C PRO A 23 -35.85 7.93 -2.94
N VAL A 24 -35.12 6.85 -2.67
CA VAL A 24 -35.62 5.48 -2.85
C VAL A 24 -36.36 5.02 -1.60
N ASP A 25 -37.53 4.39 -1.77
CA ASP A 25 -38.23 3.73 -0.67
C ASP A 25 -37.49 2.45 -0.27
N THR A 26 -36.76 2.55 0.84
CA THR A 26 -36.01 1.43 1.40
C THR A 26 -36.89 0.26 1.86
N ALA A 27 -38.16 0.48 2.17
CA ALA A 27 -39.07 -0.58 2.59
C ALA A 27 -39.49 -1.45 1.39
N ALA A 28 -39.84 -0.83 0.27
CA ALA A 28 -40.14 -1.54 -0.98
C ALA A 28 -38.95 -2.38 -1.46
N VAL A 29 -37.73 -1.84 -1.39
CA VAL A 29 -36.50 -2.57 -1.76
C VAL A 29 -36.28 -3.80 -0.89
N LYS A 30 -36.46 -3.67 0.43
CA LYS A 30 -36.33 -4.80 1.38
C LYS A 30 -37.39 -5.88 1.16
N ALA A 31 -38.62 -5.47 0.87
CA ALA A 31 -39.70 -6.40 0.58
C ALA A 31 -39.41 -7.22 -0.70
N ALA A 32 -38.95 -6.55 -1.76
CA ALA A 32 -38.57 -7.20 -3.02
C ALA A 32 -37.39 -8.17 -2.84
N THR A 33 -36.35 -7.78 -2.10
CA THR A 33 -35.19 -8.65 -1.84
C THR A 33 -35.56 -9.88 -1.00
N ARG A 34 -36.44 -9.72 -0.01
CA ARG A 34 -36.96 -10.86 0.76
C ARG A 34 -37.81 -11.79 -0.10
N ALA A 35 -38.65 -11.26 -0.99
CA ALA A 35 -39.44 -12.05 -1.94
C ALA A 35 -38.55 -12.84 -2.92
N ALA A 36 -37.41 -12.26 -3.31
CA ALA A 36 -36.39 -12.93 -4.12
C ALA A 36 -35.53 -13.96 -3.34
N GLY A 37 -35.83 -14.21 -2.06
CA GLY A 37 -35.18 -15.23 -1.25
C GLY A 37 -33.87 -14.81 -0.60
N PHE A 38 -33.49 -13.53 -0.68
CA PHE A 38 -32.33 -13.01 0.05
C PHE A 38 -32.62 -12.99 1.55
N ARG A 39 -31.72 -13.58 2.33
CA ARG A 39 -31.77 -13.54 3.79
C ARG A 39 -30.97 -12.36 4.31
N GLU A 40 -31.52 -11.66 5.29
CA GLU A 40 -30.83 -10.56 5.95
C GLU A 40 -29.68 -11.13 6.80
N THR A 41 -28.45 -10.81 6.41
CA THR A 41 -27.27 -11.17 7.20
C THR A 41 -27.25 -10.30 8.47
N PRO A 42 -26.78 -10.82 9.62
CA PRO A 42 -26.64 -10.02 10.82
C PRO A 42 -25.81 -8.78 10.52
N LYS A 43 -26.43 -7.61 10.70
CA LYS A 43 -25.80 -6.32 10.43
C LYS A 43 -24.73 -6.10 11.48
N ALA A 44 -23.47 -5.94 11.05
CA ALA A 44 -22.41 -5.54 11.96
C ALA A 44 -22.82 -4.25 12.67
N VAL A 45 -22.55 -4.17 13.98
CA VAL A 45 -22.81 -2.96 14.78
C VAL A 45 -22.15 -1.79 14.07
N VAL A 46 -22.93 -0.78 13.72
CA VAL A 46 -22.46 0.42 13.05
C VAL A 46 -21.53 1.12 14.05
N SER A 47 -20.23 0.95 13.87
CA SER A 47 -19.22 1.77 14.51
C SER A 47 -19.39 3.19 13.99
N GLU A 48 -19.94 4.07 14.83
CA GLU A 48 -19.94 5.50 14.59
C GLU A 48 -18.50 5.98 14.35
N SER A 49 -18.34 6.86 13.35
CA SER A 49 -17.11 7.49 12.85
C SER A 49 -16.19 6.62 11.95
N SER A 50 -16.46 6.73 10.65
CA SER A 50 -15.53 6.42 9.58
C SER A 50 -14.38 7.44 9.54
N VAL A 51 -13.33 7.22 10.33
CA VAL A 51 -11.98 7.64 9.94
C VAL A 51 -11.35 6.45 9.22
N SER A 52 -11.03 6.64 7.95
CA SER A 52 -10.44 5.66 7.03
C SER A 52 -9.55 4.63 7.74
N SER A 53 -10.09 3.43 7.98
CA SER A 53 -9.32 2.28 8.42
C SER A 53 -8.60 1.70 7.21
N ARG A 54 -7.59 2.43 6.71
CA ARG A 54 -6.47 1.77 6.02
C ARG A 54 -6.08 0.61 6.95
N PRO A 55 -6.03 -0.64 6.47
CA PRO A 55 -5.89 -1.81 7.36
C PRO A 55 -4.76 -1.50 8.31
N MET A 56 -5.08 -1.47 9.61
CA MET A 56 -4.11 -1.24 10.66
C MET A 56 -3.09 -2.36 10.48
N ARG A 57 -2.01 -2.07 9.74
CA ARG A 57 -0.87 -2.97 9.58
C ARG A 57 -0.55 -3.32 11.01
N ARG A 58 -0.77 -4.59 11.36
CA ARG A 58 -0.55 -5.13 12.71
C ARG A 58 0.64 -4.39 13.26
N ALA A 59 0.48 -3.66 14.36
CA ALA A 59 1.57 -2.93 14.97
C ALA A 59 2.70 -3.95 15.15
N ARG A 60 3.65 -3.92 14.21
CA ARG A 60 4.72 -4.91 14.12
C ARG A 60 5.45 -4.68 15.42
N ARG A 61 5.46 -5.68 16.30
CA ARG A 61 6.15 -5.61 17.59
C ARG A 61 7.47 -4.90 17.31
N LYS A 62 7.66 -3.70 17.85
CA LYS A 62 8.94 -3.00 17.69
C LYS A 62 9.95 -3.87 18.40
N THR A 63 10.67 -4.68 17.64
CA THR A 63 11.88 -5.34 18.10
C THR A 63 12.83 -4.20 18.44
N GLY A 64 12.87 -3.77 19.70
CA GLY A 64 13.71 -2.67 20.19
C GLY A 64 15.21 -2.95 20.12
N ARG A 65 15.65 -3.83 19.21
CA ARG A 65 17.04 -4.21 18.95
C ARG A 65 17.60 -3.61 17.65
N THR A 66 16.75 -3.11 16.75
CA THR A 66 17.17 -2.65 15.42
C THR A 66 16.67 -1.23 15.15
N GLU A 67 17.57 -0.32 14.75
CA GLU A 67 17.26 1.05 14.37
C GLU A 67 17.10 1.19 12.86
N GLN A 68 16.31 2.17 12.41
CA GLN A 68 16.17 2.49 10.99
C GLN A 68 17.10 3.66 10.65
N PHE A 69 17.73 3.60 9.48
CA PHE A 69 18.54 4.69 8.95
C PHE A 69 18.19 4.93 7.48
N ALA A 70 18.19 6.20 7.08
CA ALA A 70 17.88 6.60 5.71
C ALA A 70 19.16 6.96 4.96
N THR A 71 19.36 6.40 3.77
CA THR A 71 20.57 6.64 2.95
C THR A 71 20.23 6.72 1.47
N ARG A 72 21.20 7.18 0.68
CA ARG A 72 21.17 7.14 -0.79
C ARG A 72 22.33 6.29 -1.26
N LEU A 73 22.06 5.39 -2.19
CA LEU A 73 23.04 4.49 -2.80
C LEU A 73 22.97 4.62 -4.32
N LYS A 74 24.04 4.24 -5.01
CA LYS A 74 24.01 4.04 -6.47
C LYS A 74 23.08 2.89 -6.80
N ALA A 75 22.44 2.92 -7.97
CA ALA A 75 21.52 1.87 -8.42
C ALA A 75 22.20 0.49 -8.48
N GLU A 76 23.40 0.43 -9.05
CA GLU A 76 24.22 -0.79 -9.14
C GLU A 76 24.51 -1.40 -7.76
N THR A 77 24.81 -0.56 -6.77
CA THR A 77 25.04 -1.01 -5.39
C THR A 77 23.78 -1.56 -4.76
N LEU A 78 22.63 -0.93 -5.00
CA LEU A 78 21.34 -1.39 -4.49
C LEU A 78 20.99 -2.78 -5.05
N GLU A 79 21.19 -2.98 -6.35
CA GLU A 79 20.98 -4.27 -7.03
C GLU A 79 21.92 -5.36 -6.50
N ALA A 80 23.19 -5.03 -6.27
CA ALA A 80 24.15 -5.97 -5.69
C ALA A 80 23.73 -6.42 -4.28
N ILE A 81 23.24 -5.49 -3.44
CA ILE A 81 22.74 -5.81 -2.09
C ILE A 81 21.53 -6.74 -2.17
N TYR A 82 20.55 -6.45 -3.04
CA TYR A 82 19.39 -7.32 -3.22
C TYR A 82 19.78 -8.72 -3.70
N SER A 83 20.62 -8.79 -4.73
CA SER A 83 21.07 -10.07 -5.30
C SER A 83 21.82 -10.93 -4.28
N TYR A 84 22.66 -10.29 -3.46
CA TYR A 84 23.38 -10.98 -2.38
C TYR A 84 22.41 -11.49 -1.30
N ALA A 85 21.46 -10.66 -0.88
CA ALA A 85 20.47 -11.03 0.12
C ALA A 85 19.61 -12.23 -0.35
N ASP A 86 19.16 -12.19 -1.60
CA ASP A 86 18.34 -13.26 -2.20
C ASP A 86 19.12 -14.57 -2.33
N THR A 87 20.37 -14.51 -2.81
CA THR A 87 21.24 -15.69 -2.99
C THR A 87 21.56 -16.37 -1.66
N ASN A 88 21.68 -15.59 -0.59
CA ASN A 88 22.03 -16.10 0.74
C ASN A 88 20.81 -16.31 1.65
N GLU A 89 19.59 -16.04 1.15
CA GLU A 89 18.34 -16.13 1.91
C GLU A 89 18.35 -15.32 3.22
N ILE A 90 18.99 -14.15 3.22
CA ILE A 90 19.13 -13.27 4.39
C ILE A 90 18.43 -11.92 4.18
N THR A 91 18.28 -11.16 5.26
CA THR A 91 17.68 -9.82 5.19
C THR A 91 18.67 -8.76 4.68
N LEU A 92 18.14 -7.65 4.13
CA LEU A 92 18.98 -6.49 3.76
C LEU A 92 19.76 -5.93 4.95
N ALA A 93 19.14 -5.90 6.14
CA ALA A 93 19.79 -5.43 7.36
C ALA A 93 20.98 -6.32 7.73
N GLU A 94 20.77 -7.65 7.72
CA GLU A 94 21.83 -8.62 8.00
C GLU A 94 22.96 -8.56 6.96
N THR A 95 22.62 -8.33 5.69
CA THR A 95 23.62 -8.13 4.62
C THR A 95 24.54 -6.96 4.94
N ILE A 96 23.97 -5.85 5.41
CA ILE A 96 24.73 -4.64 5.79
C ILE A 96 25.57 -4.90 7.04
N GLU A 97 25.03 -5.60 8.05
CA GLU A 97 25.77 -5.98 9.27
C GLU A 97 26.99 -6.85 8.95
N ARG A 98 26.83 -7.87 8.08
CA ARG A 98 27.94 -8.72 7.62
C ARG A 98 28.98 -7.93 6.82
N ALA A 99 28.56 -7.02 5.96
CA ALA A 99 29.46 -6.16 5.20
C ALA A 99 30.30 -5.27 6.13
N VAL A 100 29.68 -4.64 7.13
CA VAL A 100 30.39 -3.82 8.11
C VAL A 100 31.37 -4.67 8.93
N ALA A 101 30.96 -5.85 9.38
CA ALA A 101 31.84 -6.77 10.11
C ALA A 101 33.08 -7.14 9.27
N ALA A 102 32.88 -7.51 8.00
CA ALA A 102 33.97 -7.85 7.09
C ALA A 102 34.94 -6.68 6.86
N LEU A 103 34.43 -5.46 6.67
CA LEU A 103 35.27 -4.26 6.54
C LEU A 103 36.10 -4.02 7.80
N THR A 104 35.52 -4.17 8.99
CA THR A 104 36.27 -4.00 10.25
C THR A 104 37.33 -5.09 10.48
N GLU A 105 37.12 -6.29 9.97
CA GLU A 105 38.12 -7.35 10.03
C GLU A 105 39.30 -7.08 9.09
N ILE A 106 39.04 -6.52 7.92
CA ILE A 106 40.08 -6.12 6.95
C ILE A 106 40.94 -5.01 7.56
N ASP A 107 40.32 -3.98 8.13
CA ASP A 107 41.05 -2.85 8.74
C ASP A 107 41.91 -3.27 9.94
N ARG A 108 41.49 -4.29 10.71
CA ARG A 108 42.29 -4.83 11.83
C ARG A 108 43.49 -5.68 11.40
N LYS A 109 43.46 -6.21 10.18
CA LYS A 109 44.53 -7.06 9.63
C LYS A 109 45.57 -6.27 8.84
N SER A 110 45.29 -5.00 8.53
CA SER A 110 46.20 -4.08 7.86
C SER A 110 47.04 -3.27 8.84
#